data_AF-A0A232EHA3-F1
#
_entry.id   AF-A0A232EHA3-F1
#
_cell.length_a   1.000
_cell.length_b   1.000
_cell.length_c   1.000
_cell.angle_alpha   90.00
_cell.angle_beta   90.00
_cell.angle_gamma   90.00
#
_symmetry.space_group_name_H-M   'P 1'
#
loop_
_entity.id
_entity.type
_entity.pdbx_description
1 polymer ?
#
loop_
_entity_poly.entity_id
_entity_poly.type
_entity_poly.pdbx_seq_one_letter_code
_entity_poly.pdbx_strand_id
1 'polypeptide(L)'
;MPHEPEVPPEFLEKRLKDWKIFHQDGTLKNKNNSVWNEIKVTLHLKMSAFSLYLYVYTNRHECKTNLESHFRIPSKKRKVIEKDTDPDYCVTGTCNPHGCDPLNFEIAIQINKLIDLTTIKRQADWDNKLKDEIKRSQNVPCIYRIPSCYLTKNSFKFKGSCNDCGTHVSGESDSINDKNDDEYLKIQISTFSTHAIPHSKKKKTNWKKTKRSRRNSKVQNTH
;
A
#
# COMPACT_ATOMS: atom_id res chain seq x y z
N MET A 1 -12.34 -11.49 -15.08
CA MET A 1 -13.24 -12.32 -14.24
C MET A 1 -12.39 -13.02 -13.19
N PRO A 2 -12.80 -13.07 -11.92
CA PRO A 2 -12.12 -13.91 -10.94
C PRO A 2 -12.23 -15.36 -11.42
N HIS A 3 -11.09 -16.05 -11.59
CA HIS A 3 -11.13 -17.48 -11.85
C HIS A 3 -11.77 -18.17 -10.64
N GLU A 4 -12.82 -18.96 -10.88
CA GLU A 4 -13.36 -19.85 -9.87
C GLU A 4 -12.23 -20.73 -9.32
N PRO A 5 -12.14 -20.91 -8.00
CA PRO A 5 -11.12 -21.77 -7.42
C PRO A 5 -11.34 -23.20 -7.93
N GLU A 6 -10.30 -23.80 -8.53
CA GLU A 6 -10.35 -25.15 -9.10
C GLU A 6 -10.77 -26.23 -8.09
N VAL A 7 -10.61 -25.95 -6.80
CA VAL A 7 -11.07 -26.80 -5.71
C VAL A 7 -11.91 -25.94 -4.76
N PRO A 8 -13.15 -26.35 -4.43
CA PRO A 8 -13.98 -25.62 -3.48
C PRO A 8 -13.28 -25.49 -2.11
N PRO A 9 -13.27 -24.31 -1.49
CA PRO A 9 -12.65 -24.08 -0.18
C PRO A 9 -13.14 -25.07 0.89
N GLU A 10 -14.42 -25.41 0.86
CA GLU A 10 -15.09 -26.29 1.81
C GLU A 10 -14.59 -27.73 1.69
N PHE A 11 -14.27 -28.17 0.47
CA PHE A 11 -13.70 -29.49 0.22
C PHE A 11 -12.32 -29.61 0.85
N LEU A 12 -11.44 -28.61 0.62
CA LEU A 12 -10.09 -28.62 1.19
C LEU A 12 -10.13 -28.57 2.72
N GLU A 13 -10.95 -27.69 3.30
CA GLU A 13 -11.07 -27.58 4.75
C GLU A 13 -11.53 -28.91 5.36
N LYS A 14 -12.56 -29.55 4.79
CA LYS A 14 -13.08 -30.82 5.29
C LYS A 14 -12.01 -31.92 5.24
N ARG A 15 -11.27 -32.03 4.13
CA ARG A 15 -10.26 -33.08 3.95
C ARG A 15 -9.02 -32.84 4.81
N LEU A 16 -8.59 -31.60 4.98
CA LEU A 16 -7.38 -31.28 5.75
C LEU A 16 -7.52 -31.56 7.26
N LYS A 17 -8.74 -31.65 7.79
CA LYS A 17 -9.01 -32.06 9.18
C LYS A 17 -8.53 -33.47 9.50
N ASP A 18 -8.46 -34.34 8.50
CA ASP A 18 -7.99 -35.72 8.67
C ASP A 18 -6.46 -35.83 8.72
N TRP A 19 -5.74 -34.74 8.45
CA TRP A 19 -4.28 -34.75 8.31
C TRP A 19 -3.56 -34.04 9.46
N LYS A 20 -2.44 -34.63 9.89
CA LYS A 20 -1.55 -34.05 10.91
C LYS A 20 -0.66 -32.96 10.29
N ILE A 21 -1.26 -31.86 9.85
CA ILE A 21 -0.55 -30.73 9.21
C ILE A 21 0.04 -29.73 10.22
N PHE A 22 -0.34 -29.83 11.49
CA PHE A 22 0.26 -29.08 12.60
C PHE A 22 1.23 -29.94 13.39
N HIS A 23 2.22 -29.31 13.99
CA HIS A 23 3.07 -29.88 15.03
C HIS A 23 2.32 -29.92 16.38
N GLN A 24 2.86 -30.63 17.36
CA GLN A 24 2.26 -30.74 18.70
C GLN A 24 2.17 -29.39 19.43
N ASP A 25 3.02 -28.42 19.06
CA ASP A 25 3.01 -27.05 19.58
C ASP A 25 1.98 -26.13 18.89
N GLY A 26 1.17 -26.68 17.97
CA GLY A 26 0.18 -25.94 17.20
C GLY A 26 0.75 -25.16 16.02
N THR A 27 2.04 -25.27 15.72
CA THR A 27 2.63 -24.61 14.55
C THR A 27 2.35 -25.39 13.27
N LEU A 28 2.09 -24.67 12.17
CA LEU A 28 1.87 -25.30 10.87
C LEU A 28 3.19 -25.89 10.34
N LYS A 29 3.16 -27.15 9.90
CA LYS A 29 4.32 -27.82 9.31
C LYS A 29 4.87 -27.04 8.12
N ASN A 30 6.19 -27.01 8.00
CA ASN A 30 6.86 -26.24 6.95
C ASN A 30 6.48 -26.72 5.53
N LYS A 31 6.75 -25.87 4.53
CA LYS A 31 6.49 -26.15 3.11
C LYS A 31 7.19 -27.38 2.53
N ASN A 32 8.28 -27.82 3.15
CA ASN A 32 9.10 -28.96 2.69
C ASN A 32 8.68 -30.27 3.36
N ASN A 33 7.69 -30.26 4.26
CA ASN A 33 7.24 -31.45 4.96
C ASN A 33 6.52 -32.41 3.99
N SER A 34 6.82 -33.71 4.09
CA SER A 34 6.27 -34.73 3.19
C SER A 34 4.73 -34.78 3.21
N VAL A 35 4.10 -34.39 4.33
CA VAL A 35 2.65 -34.37 4.50
C VAL A 35 1.94 -33.62 3.37
N TRP A 36 2.53 -32.54 2.85
CA TRP A 36 1.91 -31.76 1.78
C TRP A 36 1.89 -32.50 0.44
N ASN A 37 2.94 -33.29 0.16
CA ASN A 37 2.97 -34.16 -1.00
C ASN A 37 2.04 -35.36 -0.82
N GLU A 38 1.98 -35.94 0.37
CA GLU A 38 1.07 -37.04 0.70
C GLU A 38 -0.40 -36.62 0.52
N ILE A 39 -0.78 -35.44 1.03
CA ILE A 39 -2.12 -34.86 0.85
C ILE A 39 -2.42 -34.66 -0.63
N LYS A 40 -1.48 -34.05 -1.37
CA LYS A 40 -1.64 -33.78 -2.80
C LYS A 40 -1.92 -35.07 -3.56
N VAL A 41 -1.11 -36.10 -3.34
CA VAL A 41 -1.24 -37.40 -4.03
C VAL A 41 -2.54 -38.09 -3.65
N THR A 42 -2.87 -38.14 -2.36
CA THR A 42 -4.05 -38.86 -1.84
C THR A 42 -5.36 -38.20 -2.26
N LEU A 43 -5.41 -36.88 -2.29
CA LEU A 43 -6.59 -36.12 -2.70
C LEU A 43 -6.62 -35.84 -4.21
N HIS A 44 -5.65 -36.34 -4.97
CA HIS A 44 -5.49 -36.12 -6.41
C HIS A 44 -5.57 -34.64 -6.81
N LEU A 45 -4.94 -33.76 -6.02
CA LEU A 45 -5.00 -32.32 -6.25
C LEU A 45 -4.13 -31.93 -7.45
N LYS A 46 -4.70 -31.12 -8.36
CA LYS A 46 -3.96 -30.53 -9.48
C LYS A 46 -2.90 -29.53 -9.02
N MET A 47 -3.17 -28.80 -7.94
CA MET A 47 -2.21 -27.81 -7.41
C MET A 47 -0.95 -28.46 -6.84
N SER A 48 0.15 -27.72 -6.83
CA SER A 48 1.40 -28.20 -6.22
C SER A 48 1.26 -28.27 -4.68
N ALA A 49 2.05 -29.14 -4.04
CA ALA A 49 2.11 -29.22 -2.58
C ALA A 49 2.50 -27.88 -1.94
N PHE A 50 3.37 -27.12 -2.61
CA PHE A 50 3.74 -25.77 -2.19
C PHE A 50 2.56 -24.79 -2.25
N SER A 51 1.76 -24.85 -3.32
CA SER A 51 0.55 -24.04 -3.46
C SER A 51 -0.48 -24.36 -2.39
N LEU A 52 -0.66 -25.65 -2.05
CA LEU A 52 -1.52 -26.10 -0.96
C LEU A 52 -1.04 -25.57 0.40
N TYR A 53 0.26 -25.69 0.68
CA TYR A 53 0.86 -25.09 1.88
C TYR A 53 0.59 -23.58 1.95
N LEU A 54 0.81 -22.84 0.86
CA LEU A 54 0.57 -21.40 0.81
C LEU A 54 -0.90 -21.05 1.03
N TYR A 55 -1.82 -21.85 0.50
CA TYR A 55 -3.25 -21.66 0.68
C TYR A 55 -3.63 -21.67 2.16
N VAL A 56 -3.14 -22.66 2.91
CA VAL A 56 -3.33 -22.75 4.37
C VAL A 56 -2.54 -21.64 5.06
N TYR A 57 -1.25 -21.47 4.77
CA TYR A 57 -0.38 -20.50 5.46
C TYR A 57 -0.88 -19.06 5.39
N THR A 58 -1.37 -18.63 4.22
CA THR A 58 -1.92 -17.27 4.00
C THR A 58 -3.33 -17.09 4.59
N ASN A 59 -3.88 -18.14 5.21
CA ASN A 59 -5.23 -18.18 5.75
C ASN A 59 -6.30 -17.80 4.72
N ARG A 60 -6.13 -18.31 3.48
CA ARG A 60 -7.07 -18.02 2.40
C ARG A 60 -8.43 -18.66 2.72
N HIS A 61 -9.51 -17.89 2.55
CA HIS A 61 -10.87 -18.30 2.93
C HIS A 61 -10.96 -18.80 4.39
N GLU A 62 -10.17 -18.22 5.30
CA GLU A 62 -10.14 -18.58 6.73
C GLU A 62 -9.79 -20.05 7.02
N CYS A 63 -9.23 -20.75 6.02
CA CYS A 63 -8.96 -22.19 6.10
C CYS A 63 -8.06 -22.55 7.30
N LYS A 64 -7.02 -21.75 7.56
CA LYS A 64 -6.12 -22.00 8.69
C LYS A 64 -6.80 -21.72 10.03
N THR A 65 -7.59 -20.65 10.13
CA THR A 65 -8.39 -20.36 11.34
C THR A 65 -9.34 -21.52 11.65
N ASN A 66 -10.06 -22.03 10.64
CA ASN A 66 -11.01 -23.12 10.81
C ASN A 66 -10.32 -24.43 11.23
N LEU A 67 -9.15 -24.71 10.65
CA LEU A 67 -8.33 -25.85 11.02
C LEU A 67 -7.76 -25.71 12.44
N GLU A 68 -7.21 -24.55 12.81
CA GLU A 68 -6.72 -24.28 14.17
C GLU A 68 -7.85 -24.45 15.21
N SER A 69 -9.05 -23.96 14.90
CA SER A 69 -10.25 -24.14 15.72
C SER A 69 -10.62 -25.62 15.89
N HIS A 70 -10.63 -26.39 14.79
CA HIS A 70 -10.91 -27.82 14.81
C HIS A 70 -9.93 -28.61 15.68
N PHE A 71 -8.63 -28.30 15.57
CA PHE A 71 -7.57 -28.94 16.35
C PHE A 71 -7.40 -28.35 17.77
N ARG A 72 -8.26 -27.41 18.18
CA ARG A 72 -8.19 -26.70 19.47
C ARG A 72 -6.83 -26.04 19.71
N ILE A 73 -6.18 -25.59 18.64
CA ILE A 73 -4.92 -24.85 18.73
C ILE A 73 -5.29 -23.45 19.24
N PRO A 74 -4.70 -22.99 20.37
CA PRO A 74 -4.97 -21.66 20.87
C PRO A 74 -4.52 -20.67 19.80
N SER A 75 -5.47 -19.96 19.21
CA SER A 75 -5.16 -18.92 18.24
C SER A 75 -4.28 -17.90 18.97
N LYS A 76 -3.08 -17.67 18.44
CA LYS A 76 -2.29 -16.52 18.89
C LYS A 76 -3.16 -15.32 18.57
N LYS A 77 -3.80 -14.74 19.60
CA LYS A 77 -4.53 -13.48 19.46
C LYS A 77 -3.56 -12.57 18.72
N ARG A 78 -3.87 -12.25 17.45
CA ARG A 78 -3.18 -11.14 16.81
C ARG A 78 -3.34 -10.02 17.83
N LYS A 79 -2.23 -9.44 18.28
CA LYS A 79 -2.30 -8.12 18.90
C LYS A 79 -2.95 -7.26 17.82
N VAL A 80 -4.27 -7.12 17.89
CA VAL A 80 -4.94 -5.96 17.37
C VAL A 80 -4.30 -4.88 18.22
N ILE A 81 -3.24 -4.29 17.68
CA ILE A 81 -2.84 -2.98 18.14
C ILE A 81 -4.07 -2.17 17.76
N GLU A 82 -4.97 -1.97 18.73
CA GLU A 82 -5.85 -0.82 18.68
C GLU A 82 -4.92 0.33 18.36
N LYS A 83 -5.12 0.93 17.18
CA LYS A 83 -4.47 2.20 16.91
C LYS A 83 -5.11 3.12 17.91
N ASP A 84 -4.46 3.26 19.07
CA ASP A 84 -4.69 4.39 19.93
C ASP A 84 -4.71 5.60 19.01
N THR A 85 -5.86 6.25 18.92
CA THR A 85 -5.93 7.66 18.60
C THR A 85 -5.22 8.36 19.73
N ASP A 86 -3.89 8.29 19.73
CA ASP A 86 -3.03 8.97 20.67
C ASP A 86 -3.12 10.46 20.36
N PRO A 87 -3.83 11.25 21.19
CA PRO A 87 -3.90 12.70 21.00
C PRO A 87 -2.52 13.35 21.17
N ASP A 88 -1.56 12.65 21.78
CA ASP A 88 -0.17 13.05 21.98
C ASP A 88 0.78 12.46 20.93
N TYR A 89 0.27 11.91 19.80
CA TYR A 89 1.12 11.55 18.67
C TYR A 89 1.80 12.79 18.07
N CYS A 90 2.92 13.16 18.68
CA CYS A 90 3.79 14.21 18.22
C CYS A 90 4.57 13.70 17.00
N VAL A 91 4.50 14.46 15.91
CA VAL A 91 5.34 14.26 14.71
C VAL A 91 6.77 14.77 14.97
N THR A 92 7.32 14.56 16.16
CA THR A 92 8.60 15.14 16.58
C THR A 92 9.74 14.19 16.27
N GLY A 93 10.03 14.09 14.98
CA GLY A 93 11.21 13.43 14.46
C GLY A 93 11.49 13.97 13.08
N THR A 94 11.72 15.28 12.96
CA THR A 94 12.18 15.89 11.73
C THR A 94 13.66 15.56 11.56
N CYS A 95 13.98 14.54 10.76
CA CYS A 95 15.35 14.23 10.42
C CYS A 95 15.80 15.20 9.32
N ASN A 96 16.77 16.05 9.65
CA ASN A 96 17.44 16.98 8.75
C ASN A 96 18.96 16.75 8.83
N PRO A 97 19.48 15.67 8.22
CA PRO A 97 20.89 15.30 8.37
C PRO A 97 21.87 16.36 7.88
N HIS A 98 21.41 17.25 6.99
CA HIS A 98 22.24 18.23 6.29
C HIS A 98 22.02 19.67 6.78
N GLY A 99 21.21 19.89 7.82
CA GLY A 99 20.95 21.24 8.34
C GLY A 99 20.29 22.18 7.32
N CYS A 100 19.53 21.63 6.36
CA CYS A 100 18.82 22.43 5.36
C CYS A 100 17.75 23.32 5.98
N ASP A 101 17.42 24.43 5.32
CA ASP A 101 16.35 25.31 5.77
C ASP A 101 14.99 24.63 5.72
N PRO A 102 14.10 24.86 6.71
CA PRO A 102 12.76 24.33 6.70
C PRO A 102 11.96 24.89 5.51
N LEU A 103 11.18 24.03 4.87
CA LEU A 103 10.35 24.35 3.73
C LEU A 103 8.91 23.90 4.01
N ASN A 104 8.01 24.85 4.19
CA ASN A 104 6.58 24.61 4.42
C ASN A 104 5.77 25.20 3.27
N PHE A 105 4.82 24.44 2.73
CA PHE A 105 3.98 24.88 1.61
C PHE A 105 2.70 24.08 1.52
N GLU A 106 1.68 24.64 0.85
CA GLU A 106 0.42 23.97 0.59
C GLU A 106 0.42 23.32 -0.81
N ILE A 107 -0.21 22.15 -0.92
CA ILE A 107 -0.60 21.54 -2.20
C ILE A 107 -2.09 21.26 -2.20
N ALA A 108 -2.70 21.27 -3.38
CA ALA A 108 -4.11 20.92 -3.58
C ALA A 108 -4.22 19.72 -4.53
N ILE A 109 -4.86 18.64 -4.09
CA ILE A 109 -5.06 17.42 -4.89
C ILE A 109 -6.53 17.01 -4.81
N GLN A 110 -7.14 16.68 -5.95
CA GLN A 110 -8.52 16.15 -5.96
C GLN A 110 -8.64 14.90 -5.08
N ILE A 111 -9.69 14.85 -4.25
CA ILE A 111 -9.86 13.79 -3.25
C ILE A 111 -9.93 12.42 -3.90
N ASN A 112 -10.75 12.28 -4.96
CA ASN A 112 -10.89 11.03 -5.71
C ASN A 112 -9.58 10.49 -6.31
N LYS A 113 -8.52 11.31 -6.41
CA LYS A 113 -7.21 10.86 -6.85
C LYS A 113 -6.41 10.19 -5.73
N LEU A 114 -6.63 10.58 -4.48
CA LEU A 114 -5.89 10.06 -3.32
C LEU A 114 -6.67 9.01 -2.54
N ILE A 115 -7.96 9.26 -2.32
CA ILE A 115 -8.82 8.54 -1.38
C ILE A 115 -10.13 8.20 -2.08
N ASP A 116 -10.70 7.06 -1.73
CA ASP A 116 -12.09 6.71 -1.96
C ASP A 116 -12.87 7.04 -0.68
N LEU A 117 -13.71 8.08 -0.72
CA LEU A 117 -14.49 8.51 0.43
C LEU A 117 -15.56 7.49 0.83
N THR A 118 -16.07 6.70 -0.11
CA THR A 118 -17.13 5.72 0.16
C THR A 118 -16.62 4.58 1.04
N THR A 119 -15.38 4.13 0.79
CA THR A 119 -14.78 3.02 1.53
C THR A 119 -13.73 3.46 2.55
N ILE A 120 -13.41 4.76 2.61
CA ILE A 120 -12.30 5.33 3.40
C ILE A 120 -11.01 4.53 3.15
N LYS A 121 -10.69 4.37 1.87
CA LYS A 121 -9.49 3.65 1.41
C LYS A 121 -8.65 4.52 0.51
N ARG A 122 -7.36 4.23 0.47
CA ARG A 122 -6.43 4.90 -0.43
C ARG A 122 -6.59 4.34 -1.83
N GLN A 123 -6.56 5.23 -2.81
CA GLN A 123 -6.53 4.85 -4.23
C GLN A 123 -5.23 4.11 -4.57
N ALA A 124 -5.28 3.30 -5.62
CA ALA A 124 -4.06 2.79 -6.22
C ALA A 124 -3.18 3.96 -6.66
N ASP A 125 -1.87 3.86 -6.43
CA ASP A 125 -0.87 4.87 -6.78
C ASP A 125 -1.05 6.27 -6.13
N TRP A 126 -1.80 6.37 -5.03
CA TRP A 126 -1.99 7.65 -4.32
C TRP A 126 -0.66 8.35 -3.99
N ASP A 127 0.36 7.57 -3.62
CA ASP A 127 1.67 8.05 -3.23
C ASP A 127 2.44 8.64 -4.41
N ASN A 128 2.27 8.08 -5.62
CA ASN A 128 2.88 8.61 -6.83
C ASN A 128 2.28 9.96 -7.20
N LYS A 129 0.96 10.10 -7.12
CA LYS A 129 0.23 11.35 -7.39
C LYS A 129 0.63 12.44 -6.39
N LEU A 130 0.69 12.10 -5.11
CA LEU A 130 1.15 13.00 -4.04
C LEU A 130 2.59 13.47 -4.29
N LYS A 131 3.51 12.56 -4.59
CA LYS A 131 4.91 12.89 -4.91
C LYS A 131 5.02 13.78 -6.15
N ASP A 132 4.18 13.56 -7.17
CA ASP A 132 4.17 14.40 -8.37
C ASP A 132 3.69 15.82 -8.06
N GLU A 133 2.70 15.99 -7.18
CA GLU A 133 2.23 17.31 -6.77
C GLU A 133 3.26 18.06 -5.92
N ILE A 134 3.89 17.38 -4.94
CA ILE A 134 4.99 17.93 -4.15
C ILE A 134 6.11 18.44 -5.06
N LYS A 135 6.50 17.62 -6.05
CA LYS A 135 7.52 17.99 -7.02
C LYS A 135 7.06 19.14 -7.92
N ARG A 136 5.80 19.18 -8.35
CA ARG A 136 5.28 20.26 -9.19
C ARG A 136 5.24 21.60 -8.45
N SER A 137 4.87 21.59 -7.16
CA SER A 137 4.73 22.80 -6.35
C SER A 137 6.07 23.47 -6.05
N GLN A 138 7.05 22.72 -5.52
CA GLN A 138 8.32 23.31 -5.05
C GLN A 138 9.56 22.86 -5.84
N ASN A 139 9.41 21.98 -6.84
CA ASN A 139 10.52 21.41 -7.61
C ASN A 139 11.64 20.78 -6.75
N VAL A 140 11.29 20.28 -5.56
CA VAL A 140 12.25 19.64 -4.67
C VAL A 140 12.90 18.42 -5.36
N PRO A 141 14.24 18.28 -5.30
CA PRO A 141 14.93 17.17 -5.96
C PRO A 141 14.70 15.83 -5.27
N CYS A 142 14.27 15.84 -4.00
CA CYS A 142 14.00 14.66 -3.20
C CYS A 142 12.98 13.70 -3.84
N ILE A 143 13.33 12.42 -3.87
CA ILE A 143 12.38 11.33 -4.11
C ILE A 143 11.99 10.72 -2.77
N TYR A 144 10.86 11.18 -2.23
CA TYR A 144 10.36 10.71 -0.95
C TYR A 144 9.75 9.30 -1.07
N ARG A 145 10.15 8.42 -0.14
CA ARG A 145 9.44 7.16 0.16
C ARG A 145 8.49 7.45 1.31
N ILE A 146 7.21 7.11 1.14
CA ILE A 146 6.14 7.43 2.10
C ILE A 146 5.56 6.12 2.66
N PRO A 147 6.24 5.45 3.61
CA PRO A 147 5.77 4.19 4.18
C PRO A 147 4.59 4.38 5.13
N SER A 148 4.50 5.56 5.75
CA SER A 148 3.52 5.85 6.79
C SER A 148 2.47 6.82 6.28
N CYS A 149 1.23 6.37 6.29
CA CYS A 149 0.08 7.15 5.90
C CYS A 149 -1.09 6.79 6.80
N TYR A 150 -1.75 7.81 7.31
CA TYR A 150 -2.86 7.74 8.21
C TYR A 150 -4.06 8.41 7.55
N LEU A 151 -5.13 7.66 7.39
CA LEU A 151 -6.37 8.13 6.82
C LEU A 151 -7.46 7.90 7.84
N THR A 152 -8.13 8.98 8.22
CA THR A 152 -9.33 8.96 9.05
C THR A 152 -10.48 9.60 8.29
N LYS A 153 -11.67 9.61 8.88
CA LYS A 153 -12.80 10.37 8.35
C LYS A 153 -12.52 11.87 8.31
N ASN A 154 -11.70 12.36 9.24
CA ASN A 154 -11.49 13.79 9.44
C ASN A 154 -10.24 14.29 8.70
N SER A 155 -9.18 13.51 8.61
CA SER A 155 -7.90 13.97 8.07
C SER A 155 -7.09 12.88 7.39
N PHE A 156 -6.26 13.32 6.46
CA PHE A 156 -5.23 12.55 5.79
C PHE A 156 -3.86 13.08 6.22
N LYS A 157 -3.06 12.20 6.82
CA LYS A 157 -1.69 12.51 7.25
C LYS A 157 -0.71 11.54 6.63
N PHE A 158 0.50 11.98 6.35
CA PHE A 158 1.56 11.09 5.90
C PHE A 158 2.94 11.50 6.40
N LYS A 159 3.86 10.54 6.40
CA LYS A 159 5.27 10.75 6.69
C LYS A 159 6.13 9.90 5.76
N GLY A 160 7.26 10.47 5.37
CA GLY A 160 8.23 9.83 4.53
C GLY A 160 9.63 10.41 4.69
N SER A 161 10.56 9.83 3.96
CA SER A 161 11.95 10.27 3.93
C SER A 161 12.53 10.11 2.53
N CYS A 162 13.50 10.94 2.20
CA CYS A 162 14.26 10.77 0.97
C CYS A 162 15.27 9.62 1.13
N ASN A 163 15.31 8.70 0.17
CA ASN A 163 16.27 7.59 0.20
C ASN A 163 17.72 8.01 -0.09
N ASP A 164 17.95 9.24 -0.57
CA ASP A 164 19.28 9.72 -0.93
C ASP A 164 19.87 10.58 0.19
N CYS A 165 19.17 11.64 0.60
CA CYS A 165 19.66 12.58 1.62
C CYS A 165 19.07 12.35 3.03
N GLY A 166 18.16 11.37 3.20
CA GLY A 166 17.54 11.08 4.49
C GLY A 166 16.53 12.12 4.99
N THR A 167 16.40 13.27 4.32
CA THR A 167 15.50 14.36 4.71
C THR A 167 14.05 13.88 4.81
N HIS A 168 13.37 14.25 5.90
CA HIS A 168 11.98 13.90 6.14
C HIS A 168 11.00 14.82 5.40
N VAL A 169 9.84 14.24 5.06
CA VAL A 169 8.65 14.96 4.61
C VAL A 169 7.45 14.49 5.42
N SER A 170 6.62 15.43 5.83
CA SER A 170 5.32 15.14 6.41
C SER A 170 4.27 16.02 5.76
N GLY A 171 3.03 15.56 5.78
CA GLY A 171 1.91 16.42 5.42
C GLY A 171 0.64 16.05 6.13
N GLU A 172 -0.20 17.06 6.33
CA GLU A 172 -1.51 16.95 6.97
C GLU A 172 -2.54 17.70 6.14
N SER A 173 -3.67 17.04 5.88
CA SER A 173 -4.79 17.65 5.17
C SER A 173 -5.69 18.47 6.08
N ASP A 174 -6.44 19.37 5.45
CA ASP A 174 -7.66 19.91 6.04
C ASP A 174 -8.75 18.84 6.22
N SER A 175 -9.86 19.24 6.85
CA SER A 175 -10.97 18.35 7.20
C SER A 175 -11.57 17.67 5.95
N ILE A 176 -11.81 16.37 6.02
CA ILE A 176 -12.43 15.57 4.95
C ILE A 176 -13.95 15.44 5.12
N ASN A 177 -14.48 15.59 6.34
CA ASN A 177 -15.85 15.19 6.70
C ASN A 177 -16.98 15.84 5.88
N ASP A 178 -16.73 16.98 5.25
CA ASP A 178 -17.74 17.76 4.54
C ASP A 178 -17.45 17.90 3.03
N LYS A 179 -16.46 17.16 2.53
CA LYS A 179 -15.99 17.30 1.15
C LYS A 179 -16.60 16.26 0.22
N ASN A 180 -16.91 16.67 -1.01
CA ASN A 180 -17.28 15.76 -2.08
C ASN A 180 -16.05 15.16 -2.79
N ASP A 181 -16.23 14.06 -3.51
CA ASP A 181 -15.15 13.35 -4.22
C ASP A 181 -14.39 14.21 -5.24
N ASP A 182 -15.06 15.20 -5.83
CA ASP A 182 -14.50 16.10 -6.84
C ASP A 182 -13.79 17.33 -6.25
N GLU A 183 -13.86 17.51 -4.93
CA GLU A 183 -13.20 18.62 -4.26
C GLU A 183 -11.70 18.41 -4.10
N TYR A 184 -10.99 19.51 -3.90
CA TYR A 184 -9.56 19.49 -3.66
C TYR A 184 -9.29 19.36 -2.15
N LEU A 185 -8.47 18.38 -1.81
CA LEU A 185 -7.86 18.23 -0.50
C LEU A 185 -6.65 19.15 -0.42
N LYS A 186 -6.65 20.08 0.54
CA LYS A 186 -5.51 20.94 0.79
C LYS A 186 -4.62 20.24 1.80
N ILE A 187 -3.34 20.10 1.47
CA ILE A 187 -2.37 19.39 2.31
C ILE A 187 -1.22 20.33 2.61
N GLN A 188 -1.04 20.62 3.90
CA GLN A 188 0.10 21.37 4.40
C GLN A 188 1.29 20.43 4.46
N ILE A 189 2.34 20.75 3.71
CA ILE A 189 3.57 19.96 3.61
C ILE A 189 4.66 20.65 4.41
N SER A 190 5.38 19.86 5.21
CA SER A 190 6.57 20.27 5.94
C SER A 190 7.75 19.39 5.54
N THR A 191 8.81 20.02 5.06
CA THR A 191 10.08 19.37 4.67
C THR A 191 11.24 20.36 4.77
N PHE A 192 12.33 20.12 4.04
CA PHE A 192 13.50 21.00 4.00
C PHE A 192 13.93 21.31 2.55
N SER A 193 14.58 22.45 2.35
CA SER A 193 15.11 22.86 1.04
C SER A 193 16.37 22.08 0.69
N THR A 194 16.22 21.01 -0.10
CA THR A 194 17.32 20.09 -0.46
C THR A 194 17.95 20.39 -1.82
N HIS A 195 17.71 21.57 -2.40
CA HIS A 195 18.20 21.96 -3.72
C HIS A 195 19.73 21.93 -3.86
N ALA A 196 20.44 22.18 -2.77
CA ALA A 196 21.90 22.13 -2.73
C ALA A 196 22.48 20.71 -2.64
N ILE A 197 21.66 19.69 -2.36
CA ILE A 197 22.13 18.32 -2.14
C ILE A 197 22.07 17.53 -3.46
N PRO A 198 23.17 16.89 -3.89
CA PRO A 198 23.15 16.04 -5.07
C PRO A 198 22.31 14.78 -4.83
N HIS A 199 21.33 14.53 -5.70
CA HIS A 199 20.50 13.32 -5.68
C HIS A 199 20.89 12.41 -6.84
N SER A 200 21.17 11.14 -6.54
CA SER A 200 21.61 10.16 -7.54
C SER A 200 20.41 9.47 -8.21
N LYS A 201 19.29 9.31 -7.49
CA LYS A 201 18.08 8.69 -8.02
C LYS A 201 17.26 9.72 -8.79
N LYS A 202 16.96 9.42 -10.05
CA LYS A 202 16.02 10.20 -10.89
C LYS A 202 14.68 9.48 -10.95
N LYS A 203 13.57 10.18 -10.69
CA LYS A 203 12.22 9.64 -10.84
C LYS A 203 11.96 9.44 -12.34
N LYS A 204 11.66 8.21 -12.77
CA LYS A 204 11.15 7.98 -14.13
C LYS A 204 9.80 8.69 -14.24
N THR A 205 9.76 9.82 -14.94
CA THR A 205 8.50 10.50 -15.23
C THR A 205 7.71 9.64 -16.21
N ASN A 206 6.53 9.15 -15.80
CA ASN A 206 5.53 8.57 -16.70
C ASN A 206 4.88 9.68 -17.53
N TRP A 207 5.69 10.42 -18.30
CA TRP A 207 5.16 11.33 -19.30
C TRP A 207 4.66 10.45 -20.45
N LYS A 208 3.37 10.09 -20.44
CA LYS A 208 2.71 9.56 -21.63
C LYS A 208 3.03 10.55 -22.75
N LYS A 209 3.78 10.14 -23.77
CA LYS A 209 4.03 10.94 -24.98
C LYS A 209 2.68 11.22 -25.61
N THR A 210 2.05 12.34 -25.25
CA THR A 210 0.92 12.88 -26.00
C THR A 210 1.47 13.17 -27.38
N LYS A 211 1.19 12.30 -28.35
CA LYS A 211 1.49 12.55 -29.76
C LYS A 211 0.85 13.89 -30.10
N ARG A 212 1.66 14.95 -30.20
CA ARG A 212 1.26 16.21 -30.83
C ARG A 212 0.81 15.85 -32.25
N SER A 213 -0.50 15.76 -32.45
CA SER A 213 -1.09 15.80 -33.78
C SER A 213 -0.73 17.15 -34.37
N ARG A 214 0.29 17.17 -35.25
CA ARG A 214 0.54 18.29 -36.14
C ARG A 214 -0.66 18.37 -37.07
N ARG A 215 -1.64 19.22 -36.73
CA ARG A 215 -2.61 19.74 -37.70
C ARG A 215 -1.80 20.55 -38.72
N ASN A 216 -1.63 20.00 -39.91
CA ASN A 216 -1.20 20.75 -41.08
C ASN A 216 -2.31 21.75 -41.41
N SER A 217 -2.09 23.02 -41.08
CA SER A 217 -2.82 24.13 -41.67
C SER A 217 -2.36 24.27 -43.11
N LYS A 218 -3.09 23.66 -44.04
CA LYS A 218 -2.92 23.91 -45.47
C LYS A 218 -3.58 25.27 -45.75
N VAL A 219 -2.77 26.31 -45.88
CA VAL A 219 -3.16 27.62 -46.39
C VAL A 219 -3.59 27.43 -47.84
N GLN A 220 -4.88 27.60 -48.14
CA GLN A 220 -5.35 27.81 -49.50
C GLN A 220 -5.31 29.32 -49.77
N ASN A 221 -4.24 29.75 -50.43
CA ASN A 221 -4.24 30.94 -51.26
C ASN A 221 -4.57 30.48 -52.68
N THR A 222 -5.70 30.92 -53.23
CA THR A 222 -5.86 31.06 -54.68
C THR A 222 -6.80 32.22 -54.95
N HIS A 223 -6.27 33.09 -55.81
CA HIS A 223 -6.81 34.26 -56.51
C HIS A 223 -8.31 34.28 -56.80
#